data_AF-A0A5M9K734-F1
#
_entry.id   AF-A0A5M9K734-F1
#
_cell.length_a   1.000
_cell.length_b   1.000
_cell.length_c   1.000
_cell.angle_alpha   90.00
_cell.angle_beta   90.00
_cell.angle_gamma   90.00
#
_symmetry.space_group_name_H-M   'P 1'
#
loop_
_entity.id
_entity.type
_entity.pdbx_description
1 polymer ?
#
loop_
_entity_poly.entity_id
_entity_poly.type
_entity_poly.pdbx_seq_one_letter_code
_entity_poly.pdbx_strand_id
1 'polypeptide(L)'
;MCEIMSQLHSNAPAHSLHATKRIISRAFDGRPFEDIFEEFQEQPLGVGAIAQVYKAKLKPDLATPGDSDLRETYKYSTECP
;
A
#
# COMPACT_ATOMS: atom_id res chain seq x y z
N MET A 1 -19.12 -21.57 14.69
CA MET A 1 -17.68 -21.19 14.75
C MET A 1 -17.18 -20.55 13.45
N CYS A 2 -17.62 -20.99 12.26
CA CYS A 2 -17.15 -20.42 10.99
C CYS A 2 -17.77 -19.06 10.59
N GLU A 3 -18.95 -18.71 11.10
CA GLU A 3 -19.65 -17.47 10.69
C GLU A 3 -18.96 -16.18 11.13
N ILE A 4 -18.28 -16.17 12.28
CA ILE A 4 -17.59 -14.98 12.79
C ILE A 4 -16.37 -14.64 11.92
N MET A 5 -15.70 -15.65 11.35
CA MET A 5 -14.54 -15.47 10.46
C MET A 5 -14.97 -15.19 9.01
N SER A 6 -16.12 -15.69 8.56
CA SER A 6 -16.67 -15.35 7.23
C SER A 6 -17.11 -13.88 7.11
N GLN A 7 -17.49 -13.23 8.21
CA GLN A 7 -17.88 -11.80 8.21
C GLN A 7 -16.71 -10.84 8.00
N LEU A 8 -15.46 -11.29 8.15
CA LEU A 8 -14.27 -10.52 7.79
C LEU A 8 -14.08 -10.40 6.26
N HIS A 9 -14.73 -11.26 5.46
CA HIS A 9 -14.29 -11.48 4.08
C HIS A 9 -14.99 -10.68 2.97
N SER A 10 -15.94 -9.78 3.24
CA SER A 10 -16.64 -9.13 2.12
C SER A 10 -17.06 -7.68 2.26
N ASN A 11 -17.14 -7.11 3.46
CA ASN A 11 -17.59 -5.72 3.65
C ASN A 11 -17.05 -5.10 4.95
N ALA A 12 -15.82 -5.42 5.35
CA ALA A 12 -15.20 -4.70 6.46
C ALA A 12 -15.12 -3.22 6.08
N PRO A 13 -15.72 -2.30 6.87
CA PRO A 13 -15.82 -0.90 6.48
C PRO A 13 -14.42 -0.34 6.30
N ALA A 14 -14.19 0.24 5.14
CA ALA A 14 -12.95 0.95 4.89
C ALA A 14 -12.75 2.03 5.95
N HIS A 15 -11.58 2.04 6.59
CA HIS A 15 -11.13 3.20 7.35
C HIS A 15 -11.23 4.45 6.46
N SER A 16 -11.60 5.59 7.06
CA SER A 16 -11.68 6.84 6.32
C SER A 16 -10.30 7.21 5.76
N LEU A 17 -10.29 7.93 4.63
CA LEU A 17 -9.06 8.44 4.04
C LEU A 17 -8.24 9.27 5.06
N HIS A 18 -8.89 10.00 5.96
CA HIS A 18 -8.21 10.72 7.03
C HIS A 18 -7.42 9.80 7.96
N ALA A 19 -8.01 8.65 8.34
CA ALA A 19 -7.30 7.65 9.14
C ALA A 19 -6.12 7.06 8.36
N THR A 20 -6.31 6.77 7.07
CA THR A 20 -5.25 6.30 6.16
C THR A 20 -4.09 7.28 6.10
N LYS A 21 -4.35 8.57 5.80
CA LYS A 21 -3.33 9.62 5.76
C LYS A 21 -2.56 9.73 7.08
N ARG A 22 -3.26 9.67 8.22
CA ARG A 22 -2.64 9.68 9.56
C ARG A 22 -1.76 8.46 9.83
N ILE A 23 -2.20 7.27 9.43
CA ILE A 23 -1.43 6.03 9.62
C ILE A 23 -0.15 6.08 8.78
N ILE A 24 -0.26 6.48 7.51
CA ILE A 24 0.89 6.64 6.60
C ILE A 24 1.86 7.68 7.18
N SER A 25 1.40 8.88 7.55
CA SER A 25 2.27 9.89 8.17
C SER A 25 3.06 9.35 9.36
N ARG A 26 2.41 8.58 10.25
CA ARG A 26 3.09 7.96 11.40
C ARG A 26 4.13 6.93 10.98
N ALA A 27 3.87 6.15 9.93
CA ALA A 27 4.78 5.13 9.43
C ALA A 27 6.04 5.73 8.77
N PHE A 28 5.93 6.93 8.19
CA PHE A 28 7.06 7.66 7.59
C PHE A 28 7.68 8.66 8.59
N ASP A 29 7.96 8.21 9.81
CA ASP A 29 8.59 9.00 10.89
C ASP A 29 7.83 10.28 11.29
N GLY A 30 6.50 10.26 11.17
CA GLY A 30 5.65 11.40 11.51
C GLY A 30 5.63 12.51 10.46
N ARG A 31 6.17 12.28 9.25
CA ARG A 31 6.17 13.27 8.17
C ARG A 31 4.75 13.69 7.75
N PRO A 32 4.55 14.96 7.33
CA PRO A 32 3.31 15.40 6.71
C PRO A 32 2.98 14.53 5.49
N PHE A 33 1.71 14.16 5.31
CA PHE A 33 1.29 13.26 4.23
C PHE A 33 1.67 13.80 2.83
N GLU A 34 1.49 15.11 2.64
CA GLU A 34 1.81 15.84 1.39
C GLU A 34 3.32 15.84 1.07
N ASP A 35 4.17 15.45 2.02
CA ASP A 35 5.62 15.33 1.85
C ASP A 35 6.08 13.92 1.51
N ILE A 36 5.18 12.94 1.50
CA ILE A 36 5.54 11.53 1.30
C ILE A 36 5.43 11.12 -0.18
N PHE A 37 4.36 11.57 -0.85
CA PHE A 37 4.04 11.15 -2.20
C PHE A 37 4.08 12.33 -3.17
N GLU A 38 4.57 12.09 -4.38
CA GLU A 38 4.40 12.97 -5.53
C GLU A 38 2.98 12.82 -6.10
N GLU A 39 2.46 11.59 -6.08
CA GLU A 39 1.10 11.26 -6.52
C GLU A 39 0.47 10.23 -5.57
N PHE A 40 -0.79 10.41 -5.19
CA PHE A 40 -1.54 9.44 -4.37
C PHE A 40 -2.98 9.31 -4.87
N GLN A 41 -3.40 8.10 -5.23
CA GLN A 41 -4.78 7.84 -5.64
C GLN A 41 -5.65 7.63 -4.39
N GLU A 42 -6.56 8.57 -4.10
CA GLU A 42 -7.40 8.51 -2.90
C GLU A 42 -8.44 7.37 -2.92
N GLN A 43 -8.74 6.84 -4.11
CA GLN A 43 -9.55 5.65 -4.25
C GLN A 43 -8.68 4.39 -4.05
N PRO A 44 -8.96 3.55 -3.04
CA PRO A 44 -8.24 2.29 -2.88
C PRO A 44 -8.49 1.37 -4.09
N LEU A 45 -7.43 0.69 -4.52
CA LEU A 45 -7.50 -0.38 -5.52
C LEU A 45 -8.23 -1.61 -4.99
N GLY A 46 -8.20 -1.83 -3.67
CA GLY A 46 -8.89 -2.92 -3.01
C GLY A 46 -8.99 -2.70 -1.50
N VAL A 47 -10.08 -3.21 -0.92
CA VAL A 47 -10.34 -3.19 0.52
C VAL A 47 -10.58 -4.63 0.96
N GLY A 48 -9.79 -5.08 1.93
CA GLY A 48 -9.93 -6.39 2.55
C GLY A 48 -10.34 -6.30 4.01
N ALA A 49 -10.45 -7.46 4.64
CA ALA A 49 -10.80 -7.63 6.05
C ALA A 49 -9.99 -6.76 7.03
N ILE A 50 -8.68 -6.68 6.77
CA ILE A 50 -7.66 -6.15 7.68
C ILE A 50 -6.74 -5.11 7.02
N ALA A 51 -6.99 -4.78 5.74
CA ALA A 51 -6.07 -3.97 4.96
C ALA A 51 -6.76 -3.24 3.80
N GLN A 52 -6.11 -2.20 3.31
CA GLN A 52 -6.49 -1.44 2.12
C GLN A 52 -5.25 -1.23 1.25
N VAL A 53 -5.44 -1.29 -0.06
CA VAL A 53 -4.35 -1.13 -1.03
C VAL A 53 -4.56 0.14 -1.84
N TYR A 54 -3.55 1.00 -1.86
CA TYR A 54 -3.56 2.27 -2.57
C TYR A 54 -2.43 2.32 -3.59
N LYS A 55 -2.66 3.03 -4.70
CA LYS A 55 -1.62 3.33 -5.68
C LYS A 55 -1.03 4.72 -5.41
N ALA A 56 0.28 4.81 -5.34
CA ALA A 56 0.98 6.07 -5.09
C ALA A 56 2.39 6.06 -5.71
N LYS A 57 2.96 7.25 -5.87
CA LYS A 57 4.34 7.50 -6.30
C LYS A 57 5.05 8.25 -5.17
N LEU A 58 6.11 7.66 -4.62
CA LEU A 58 6.91 8.30 -3.56
C LEU A 58 7.70 9.48 -4.14
N LYS A 59 7.97 10.48 -3.29
CA LYS A 59 8.91 11.55 -3.65
C LYS A 59 10.34 10.98 -3.79
N PRO A 60 11.19 11.53 -4.67
CA PRO A 60 12.51 10.97 -4.99
C PRO A 60 13.48 10.85 -3.80
N ASP A 61 13.37 11.76 -2.84
CA ASP A 61 14.14 11.80 -1.59
C ASP A 61 13.82 10.60 -0.67
N LEU A 62 12.58 10.12 -0.71
CA LEU A 62 12.14 8.93 0.03
C LEU A 62 12.30 7.62 -0.76
N ALA A 63 12.43 7.71 -2.08
CA ALA A 63 12.55 6.56 -2.97
C ALA A 63 14.00 6.05 -3.13
N THR A 64 14.96 6.56 -2.33
CA THR A 64 16.37 6.17 -2.43
C THR A 64 16.50 4.64 -2.29
N PRO A 65 16.90 3.92 -3.36
CA PRO A 65 16.88 2.47 -3.34
C PRO A 65 18.00 1.93 -2.46
N GLY A 66 17.64 1.19 -1.42
CA GLY A 66 18.30 -0.10 -1.19
C GLY A 66 17.84 -1.05 -2.28
N ASP A 67 18.36 -0.88 -3.50
CA ASP A 67 18.07 -1.70 -4.67
C ASP A 67 18.55 -3.14 -4.40
N SER A 68 17.67 -4.11 -4.19
CA SER A 68 18.05 -5.54 -4.26
C SER A 68 16.96 -6.52 -4.72
N ASP A 69 15.65 -6.29 -4.55
CA ASP A 69 14.67 -7.39 -4.80
C ASP A 69 13.72 -7.23 -6.00
N LEU A 70 13.68 -6.07 -6.68
CA LEU A 70 12.70 -5.87 -7.78
C LEU A 70 13.24 -6.14 -9.19
N ARG A 71 14.55 -6.41 -9.36
CA ARG A 71 15.15 -6.74 -10.66
C ARG A 71 15.26 -8.25 -10.94
N GLU A 72 15.12 -9.11 -9.93
CA GLU A 72 15.32 -10.55 -10.10
C GLU A 72 14.08 -11.27 -10.67
N THR A 73 12.87 -10.76 -10.40
CA THR A 73 11.62 -11.36 -10.90
C THR A 73 11.36 -11.09 -12.39
N TYR A 74 11.87 -9.99 -12.96
CA TYR A 74 11.72 -9.70 -14.39
C TYR A 74 12.69 -10.49 -15.28
N LYS A 75 13.81 -10.97 -14.74
CA LYS A 75 14.76 -11.79 -15.51
C LYS A 75 14.32 -13.25 -15.65
N TYR A 76 13.60 -13.80 -14.66
CA TYR A 76 13.18 -15.21 -14.69
C TYR A 76 11.96 -15.50 -15.58
N SER A 77 11.31 -14.48 -16.17
CA SER A 77 10.13 -14.66 -17.02
C SER A 77 10.39 -14.51 -18.53
N THR A 78 11.59 -14.12 -18.97
CA THR A 78 11.89 -13.87 -20.39
C THR A 78 12.84 -14.87 -21.05
N GLU A 79 13.27 -15.91 -20.35
CA GLU A 79 14.02 -17.02 -20.94
C GLU A 79 13.21 -18.31 -20.81
N CYS A 80 12.45 -18.64 -21.86
CA CYS A 80 11.86 -19.97 -22.03
C CYS A 80 12.82 -20.79 -22.92
N PRO A 81 13.38 -21.91 -22.44
CA PRO A 81 13.86 -22.99 -23.32
C PRO A 81 12.69 -23.64 -24.06
#